data_AF-B1L6R5-F1
#
_entry.id   AF-B1L6R5-F1
#
_cell.length_a   1.000
_cell.length_b   1.000
_cell.length_c   1.000
_cell.angle_alpha   90.00
_cell.angle_beta   90.00
_cell.angle_gamma   90.00
#
_symmetry.space_group_name_H-M   'P 1'
#
loop_
_entity.id
_entity.type
_entity.pdbx_description
1 polymer ?
#
loop_
_entity_poly.entity_id
_entity_poly.type
_entity_poly.pdbx_seq_one_letter_code
_entity_poly.pdbx_strand_id
1 'polypeptide(L)'
;MSYGMSHSSWIIQLTPTNENEVLKLITGLAGFKRNISILVVGAPNAVPIEFEEKLQNLGIVVKRVGGATRLDTSLYLAINYWRDCKSLVLVDGFNSSYYLAALSVAVERKAPIIYTKDGKPPDGFRESLENHLKDLKSIIVVGGSLDPDEADFLRSKGYSVSYISGMNVTLRYPGDNQLIPGEIAAPLLALVGFPLGSLLTYILMRRGKREEGDLMDFLTLDERKLVEVVKEKGEVFQEELPELTGFSKPKISRMIAELSDRRILSKEKYGKTYIIRLSERARNL
;
A
#
# COMPACT_ATOMS: atom_id res chain seq x y z
N MET A 1 -5.55 -14.57 16.12
CA MET A 1 -4.68 -14.37 14.93
C MET A 1 -5.46 -14.38 13.62
N SER A 2 -6.36 -15.34 13.38
CA SER A 2 -7.12 -15.43 12.11
C SER A 2 -7.82 -14.14 11.68
N TYR A 3 -8.40 -13.39 12.63
CA TYR A 3 -9.03 -12.09 12.35
C TYR A 3 -8.05 -11.08 11.75
N GLY A 4 -6.87 -10.89 12.37
CA GLY A 4 -5.87 -9.95 11.87
C GLY A 4 -5.39 -10.31 10.47
N MET A 5 -5.13 -11.60 10.22
CA MET A 5 -4.66 -12.08 8.91
C MET A 5 -5.72 -11.92 7.81
N SER A 6 -6.99 -12.22 8.10
CA SER A 6 -8.09 -12.12 7.13
C SER A 6 -8.50 -10.68 6.80
N HIS A 7 -8.26 -9.75 7.72
CA HIS A 7 -8.63 -8.33 7.59
C HIS A 7 -7.42 -7.41 7.39
N SER A 8 -6.28 -7.97 6.96
CA SER A 8 -5.03 -7.22 6.69
C SER A 8 -4.60 -6.30 7.84
N SER A 9 -4.87 -6.71 9.08
CA SER A 9 -4.51 -5.99 10.29
C SER A 9 -3.24 -6.60 10.88
N TRP A 10 -2.34 -5.74 11.37
CA TRP A 10 -1.12 -6.20 12.02
C TRP A 10 -1.41 -6.83 13.38
N ILE A 11 -0.71 -7.92 13.67
CA ILE A 11 -0.83 -8.64 14.93
C ILE A 11 0.47 -8.38 15.68
N ILE A 12 0.34 -7.77 16.85
CA ILE A 12 1.48 -7.46 17.72
C ILE A 12 1.25 -8.20 19.03
N GLN A 13 2.26 -8.95 19.47
CA GLN A 13 2.23 -9.62 20.75
C GLN A 13 2.83 -8.71 21.83
N LEU A 14 2.09 -8.51 22.91
CA LEU A 14 2.57 -7.81 24.10
C LEU A 14 3.06 -8.83 25.13
N THR A 15 4.23 -8.59 25.70
CA THR A 15 4.81 -9.31 26.83
C THR A 15 5.31 -8.30 27.87
N PRO A 16 5.50 -8.71 29.14
CA PRO A 16 6.04 -7.81 30.15
C PRO A 16 7.42 -7.22 29.81
N THR A 17 8.18 -7.86 28.92
CA THR A 17 9.53 -7.44 28.53
C THR A 17 9.57 -6.51 27.32
N ASN A 18 8.53 -6.48 26.48
CA ASN A 18 8.55 -5.77 25.20
C ASN A 18 7.63 -4.55 25.14
N GLU A 19 7.00 -4.17 26.26
CA GLU A 19 6.02 -3.08 26.31
C GLU A 19 6.52 -1.78 25.67
N ASN A 20 7.76 -1.38 26.01
CA ASN A 20 8.38 -0.17 25.47
C ASN A 20 8.62 -0.24 23.96
N GLU A 21 8.97 -1.42 23.43
CA GLU A 21 9.19 -1.63 22.00
C GLU A 21 7.87 -1.54 21.23
N VAL A 22 6.83 -2.18 21.76
CA VAL A 22 5.48 -2.12 21.20
C VAL A 22 4.96 -0.69 21.20
N LEU A 23 5.16 0.05 22.29
CA LEU A 23 4.73 1.45 22.37
C LEU A 23 5.47 2.32 21.35
N LYS A 24 6.80 2.16 21.21
CA LYS A 24 7.59 2.87 20.19
C LYS A 24 7.11 2.57 18.78
N LEU A 25 6.86 1.30 18.47
CA LEU A 25 6.31 0.87 17.17
C LEU A 25 4.98 1.58 16.89
N ILE A 26 4.05 1.55 17.85
CA ILE A 26 2.74 2.18 17.70
C ILE A 26 2.87 3.70 17.53
N THR A 27 3.69 4.37 18.34
CA THR A 27 3.91 5.82 18.22
C THR A 27 4.53 6.20 16.88
N GLY A 28 5.48 5.40 16.38
CA GLY A 28 6.07 5.60 15.07
C GLY A 28 5.01 5.51 13.98
N LEU A 29 4.16 4.47 14.03
CA LEU A 29 3.08 4.30 13.07
C LEU A 29 2.05 5.42 13.13
N ALA A 30 1.67 5.87 14.33
CA ALA A 30 0.75 6.98 14.51
C ALA A 30 1.27 8.30 13.93
N GLY A 31 2.60 8.48 13.89
CA GLY A 31 3.24 9.61 13.20
C GLY A 31 3.06 9.58 11.68
N PHE A 32 3.01 8.39 11.06
CA PHE A 32 2.85 8.25 9.61
C PHE A 32 1.40 8.16 9.14
N LYS A 33 0.53 7.50 9.91
CA LYS A 33 -0.85 7.21 9.53
C LYS A 33 -1.83 7.86 10.51
N ARG A 34 -2.66 8.77 10.00
CA ARG A 34 -3.79 9.32 10.76
C ARG A 34 -4.88 8.26 10.97
N ASN A 35 -5.52 8.27 12.14
CA ASN A 35 -6.63 7.38 12.54
C ASN A 35 -6.27 5.89 12.65
N ILE A 36 -5.23 5.57 13.43
CA ILE A 36 -4.99 4.18 13.83
C ILE A 36 -6.04 3.77 14.87
N SER A 37 -6.65 2.59 14.67
CA SER A 37 -7.48 1.92 15.67
C SER A 37 -6.79 0.65 16.12
N ILE A 38 -6.73 0.43 17.43
CA ILE A 38 -6.13 -0.76 18.03
C ILE A 38 -7.24 -1.60 18.65
N LEU A 39 -7.25 -2.89 18.31
CA LEU A 39 -8.07 -3.89 18.97
C LEU A 39 -7.19 -4.70 19.94
N VAL A 40 -7.43 -4.51 21.23
CA VAL A 40 -6.85 -5.33 22.30
C VAL A 40 -7.69 -6.60 22.44
N VAL A 41 -7.04 -7.75 22.34
CA VAL A 41 -7.69 -9.06 22.52
C VAL A 41 -7.21 -9.68 23.84
N GLY A 42 -8.13 -9.85 24.78
CA GLY A 42 -7.88 -10.42 26.10
C GLY A 42 -8.34 -9.52 27.25
N ALA A 43 -8.56 -10.17 28.39
CA ALA A 43 -8.90 -9.50 29.65
C ALA A 43 -7.69 -8.72 30.23
N PRO A 44 -7.90 -7.86 31.25
CA PRO A 44 -6.82 -7.04 31.83
C PRO A 44 -5.61 -7.82 32.36
N ASN A 45 -5.79 -9.09 32.73
CA ASN A 45 -4.69 -9.97 33.13
C ASN A 45 -3.74 -10.35 31.99
N ALA A 46 -4.21 -10.29 30.73
CA ALA A 46 -3.40 -10.59 29.54
C ALA A 46 -2.79 -9.32 28.94
N VAL A 47 -3.57 -8.23 28.90
CA VAL A 47 -3.10 -6.90 28.50
C VAL A 47 -3.56 -5.90 29.56
N PRO A 48 -2.64 -5.37 30.39
CA PRO A 48 -2.98 -4.47 31.49
C PRO A 48 -3.80 -3.25 31.04
N ILE A 49 -4.63 -2.72 31.94
CA ILE A 49 -5.47 -1.54 31.64
C ILE A 49 -4.59 -0.29 31.46
N GLU A 50 -3.49 -0.21 32.21
CA GLU A 50 -2.51 0.86 32.17
C GLU A 50 -1.86 0.97 30.78
N PHE A 51 -1.68 -0.16 30.09
CA PHE A 51 -1.17 -0.16 28.72
C PHE A 51 -2.19 0.43 27.73
N GLU A 52 -3.47 0.12 27.91
CA GLU A 52 -4.55 0.70 27.11
C GLU A 52 -4.68 2.21 27.34
N GLU A 53 -4.59 2.67 28.59
CA GLU A 53 -4.60 4.09 28.94
C GLU A 53 -3.44 4.86 28.28
N LYS A 54 -2.23 4.28 28.25
CA LYS A 54 -1.08 4.86 27.53
C LYS A 54 -1.39 5.07 26.05
N LEU A 55 -2.06 4.11 25.40
CA LEU A 55 -2.45 4.22 24.00
C LEU A 55 -3.54 5.29 23.79
N GLN A 56 -4.55 5.35 24.67
CA GLN A 56 -5.61 6.34 24.60
C GLN A 56 -5.08 7.77 24.82
N ASN A 57 -4.12 7.95 25.72
CA ASN A 57 -3.43 9.23 25.97
C ASN A 57 -2.65 9.74 24.75
N LEU A 58 -2.28 8.84 23.83
CA LEU A 58 -1.69 9.20 22.53
C LEU A 58 -2.76 9.58 21.47
N GLY A 59 -4.04 9.64 21.85
CA GLY A 59 -5.15 9.93 20.94
C GLY A 59 -5.54 8.76 20.04
N ILE A 60 -5.12 7.54 20.37
CA ILE A 60 -5.41 6.33 19.58
C ILE A 60 -6.75 5.74 20.01
N VAL A 61 -7.59 5.38 19.05
CA VAL A 61 -8.86 4.69 19.33
C VAL A 61 -8.56 3.25 19.71
N VAL A 62 -8.78 2.90 20.99
CA VAL A 62 -8.61 1.54 21.49
C VAL A 62 -9.96 0.90 21.74
N LYS A 63 -10.12 -0.33 21.27
CA LYS A 63 -11.24 -1.21 21.62
C LYS A 63 -10.68 -2.46 22.26
N ARG A 64 -11.38 -3.02 23.25
CA ARG A 64 -11.01 -4.27 23.89
C ARG A 64 -12.08 -5.32 23.69
N VAL A 65 -11.67 -6.56 23.41
CA VAL A 65 -12.52 -7.73 23.51
C VAL A 65 -11.79 -8.84 24.26
N GLY A 66 -12.36 -9.25 25.39
CA GLY A 66 -11.83 -10.31 26.24
C GLY A 66 -12.90 -10.80 27.20
N GLY A 67 -12.97 -12.12 27.39
CA GLY A 67 -13.82 -12.76 28.40
C GLY A 67 -12.99 -13.31 29.55
N ALA A 68 -13.66 -13.96 30.52
CA ALA A 68 -13.00 -14.55 31.69
C ALA A 68 -12.02 -15.67 31.31
N THR A 69 -12.34 -16.44 30.26
CA THR A 69 -11.51 -17.51 29.74
C THR A 69 -11.12 -17.29 28.27
N ARG A 70 -10.20 -18.14 27.78
CA ARG A 70 -9.85 -18.16 26.34
C ARG A 70 -11.03 -18.58 25.46
N LEU A 71 -11.91 -19.45 25.96
CA LEU A 71 -13.11 -19.87 25.22
C LEU A 71 -14.04 -18.67 25.04
N ASP A 72 -14.35 -17.97 26.12
CA ASP A 72 -15.21 -16.77 26.10
C ASP A 72 -14.64 -15.69 25.18
N THR A 73 -13.32 -15.44 25.29
CA THR A 73 -12.63 -14.46 24.44
C THR A 73 -12.76 -14.83 22.96
N SER A 74 -12.62 -16.12 22.61
CA SER A 74 -12.76 -16.58 21.23
C SER A 74 -14.18 -16.41 20.70
N LEU A 75 -15.19 -16.70 21.52
CA LEU A 75 -16.60 -16.50 21.19
C LEU A 75 -16.94 -15.01 21.02
N TYR A 76 -16.52 -14.17 21.98
CA TYR A 76 -16.75 -12.73 21.94
C TYR A 76 -16.08 -12.07 20.74
N LEU A 77 -14.89 -12.52 20.36
CA LEU A 77 -14.24 -12.04 19.14
C LEU A 77 -15.06 -12.42 17.89
N ALA A 78 -15.59 -13.65 17.83
CA ALA A 78 -16.42 -14.10 16.72
C ALA A 78 -17.70 -13.27 16.59
N ILE A 79 -18.51 -13.13 17.65
CA ILE A 79 -19.82 -12.45 17.57
C ILE A 79 -19.72 -10.93 17.32
N ASN A 80 -18.60 -10.31 17.68
CA ASN A 80 -18.39 -8.87 17.49
C ASN A 80 -17.76 -8.52 16.13
N TYR A 81 -16.93 -9.42 15.59
CA TYR A 81 -16.09 -9.09 14.43
C TYR A 81 -16.22 -10.05 13.23
N TRP A 82 -17.03 -11.10 13.34
CA TRP A 82 -17.22 -12.12 12.29
C TRP A 82 -18.70 -12.38 11.99
N ARG A 83 -19.56 -11.37 12.05
CA ARG A 83 -21.03 -11.53 11.92
C ARG A 83 -21.48 -12.09 10.57
N ASP A 84 -20.69 -11.90 9.53
CA ASP A 84 -20.91 -12.31 8.15
C ASP A 84 -20.14 -13.59 7.77
N CYS A 85 -19.57 -14.30 8.75
CA CYS A 85 -18.81 -15.50 8.47
C CYS A 85 -19.72 -16.63 7.97
N LYS A 86 -19.27 -17.34 6.93
CA LYS A 86 -19.97 -18.51 6.38
C LYS A 86 -19.50 -19.82 6.98
N SER A 87 -18.31 -19.79 7.58
CA SER A 87 -17.62 -20.93 8.15
C SER A 87 -17.06 -20.58 9.52
N LEU A 88 -16.99 -21.56 10.41
CA LEU A 88 -16.42 -21.47 11.75
C LEU A 88 -15.44 -22.63 11.96
N VAL A 89 -14.31 -22.38 12.62
CA VAL A 89 -13.36 -23.43 13.03
C VAL A 89 -13.46 -23.67 14.54
N LEU A 90 -13.65 -24.93 14.94
CA LEU A 90 -13.59 -25.38 16.33
C LEU A 90 -12.30 -26.16 16.58
N VAL A 91 -11.59 -25.81 17.65
CA VAL A 91 -10.35 -26.46 18.06
C VAL A 91 -10.21 -26.45 19.57
N ASP A 92 -9.63 -27.50 20.13
CA ASP A 92 -9.31 -27.59 21.55
C ASP A 92 -8.32 -26.48 21.93
N GLY A 93 -8.77 -25.58 22.81
CA GLY A 93 -7.99 -24.45 23.26
C GLY A 93 -6.81 -24.82 24.15
N PHE A 94 -6.69 -26.07 24.59
CA PHE A 94 -5.63 -26.57 25.49
C PHE A 94 -4.68 -27.55 24.82
N ASN A 95 -4.97 -27.97 23.59
CA ASN A 95 -4.10 -28.81 22.78
C ASN A 95 -3.40 -27.99 21.69
N SER A 96 -2.15 -27.61 21.95
CA SER A 96 -1.36 -26.78 21.03
C SER A 96 -1.03 -27.46 19.70
N SER A 97 -1.05 -28.80 19.62
CA SER A 97 -0.71 -29.54 18.40
C SER A 97 -1.66 -29.25 17.25
N TYR A 98 -2.92 -28.91 17.54
CA TYR A 98 -3.93 -28.61 16.52
C TYR A 98 -4.01 -27.13 16.14
N TYR A 99 -3.38 -26.23 16.90
CA TYR A 99 -3.57 -24.80 16.72
C TYR A 99 -3.10 -24.30 15.33
N LEU A 100 -1.92 -24.74 14.87
CA LEU A 100 -1.40 -24.30 13.57
C LEU A 100 -2.25 -24.80 12.41
N ALA A 101 -2.73 -26.05 12.48
CA ALA A 101 -3.66 -26.60 11.50
C ALA A 101 -4.98 -25.84 11.49
N ALA A 102 -5.55 -25.57 12.67
CA ALA A 102 -6.76 -24.75 12.80
C ALA A 102 -6.57 -23.33 12.28
N LEU A 103 -5.43 -22.70 12.56
CA LEU A 103 -5.09 -21.36 12.06
C LEU A 103 -5.00 -21.34 10.54
N SER A 104 -4.34 -22.33 9.92
CA SER A 104 -4.23 -22.45 8.46
C SER A 104 -5.61 -22.51 7.81
N VAL A 105 -6.46 -23.42 8.31
CA VAL A 105 -7.84 -23.59 7.81
C VAL A 105 -8.68 -22.34 8.03
N ALA A 106 -8.55 -21.70 9.18
CA ALA A 106 -9.28 -20.47 9.50
C ALA A 106 -8.90 -19.31 8.57
N VAL A 107 -7.61 -19.16 8.24
CA VAL A 107 -7.14 -18.14 7.30
C VAL A 107 -7.63 -18.45 5.88
N GLU A 108 -7.49 -19.69 5.42
CA GLU A 108 -7.94 -20.12 4.09
C GLU A 108 -9.44 -19.91 3.90
N ARG A 109 -10.24 -20.26 4.91
CA ARG A 109 -11.70 -20.17 4.89
C ARG A 109 -12.24 -18.80 5.31
N LYS A 110 -11.37 -17.85 5.68
CA LYS A 110 -11.75 -16.56 6.31
C LYS A 110 -12.79 -16.79 7.41
N ALA A 111 -12.43 -17.61 8.38
CA ALA A 111 -13.31 -18.07 9.45
C ALA A 111 -12.77 -17.67 10.83
N PRO A 112 -13.66 -17.36 11.79
CA PRO A 112 -13.28 -17.30 13.20
C PRO A 112 -12.82 -18.68 13.70
N ILE A 113 -11.98 -18.64 14.74
CA ILE A 113 -11.64 -19.82 15.54
C ILE A 113 -12.33 -19.64 16.89
N ILE A 114 -13.13 -20.63 17.29
CA ILE A 114 -13.69 -20.73 18.64
C ILE A 114 -13.03 -21.91 19.33
N TYR A 115 -12.53 -21.66 20.54
CA TYR A 115 -11.90 -22.69 21.35
C TYR A 115 -12.93 -23.54 22.06
N THR A 116 -12.66 -24.84 22.13
CA THR A 116 -13.41 -25.78 22.96
C THR A 116 -12.52 -26.30 24.09
N LYS A 117 -13.14 -26.99 25.05
CA LYS A 117 -12.45 -27.73 26.10
C LYS A 117 -13.16 -29.05 26.31
N ASP A 118 -12.42 -30.16 26.29
CA ASP A 118 -12.97 -31.50 26.52
C ASP A 118 -14.20 -31.78 25.63
N GLY A 119 -14.10 -31.43 24.34
CA GLY A 119 -15.19 -31.61 23.37
C GLY A 119 -16.32 -30.58 23.42
N LYS A 120 -16.27 -29.63 24.36
CA LYS A 120 -17.38 -28.68 24.62
C LYS A 120 -17.05 -27.24 24.20
N PRO A 121 -17.92 -26.59 23.42
CA PRO A 121 -17.85 -25.15 23.16
C PRO A 121 -18.09 -24.31 24.43
N PRO A 122 -17.78 -22.99 24.39
CA PRO A 122 -18.10 -22.07 25.49
C PRO A 122 -19.60 -22.01 25.79
N ASP A 123 -19.92 -21.57 27.01
CA ASP A 123 -21.29 -21.25 27.39
C ASP A 123 -21.88 -20.18 26.47
N GLY A 124 -23.17 -20.31 26.13
CA GLY A 124 -23.84 -19.41 25.18
C GLY A 124 -23.43 -19.60 23.71
N PHE A 125 -22.62 -20.63 23.38
CA PHE A 125 -22.22 -20.90 21.99
C PHE A 125 -23.42 -21.09 21.06
N ARG A 126 -24.37 -21.96 21.42
CA ARG A 126 -25.55 -22.25 20.58
C ARG A 126 -26.40 -21.00 20.33
N GLU A 127 -26.68 -20.24 21.37
CA GLU A 127 -27.41 -18.97 21.27
C GLU A 127 -26.65 -17.97 20.38
N SER A 128 -25.33 -17.93 20.49
CA SER A 128 -24.48 -17.06 19.67
C SER A 128 -24.53 -17.41 18.20
N LEU A 129 -24.61 -18.70 17.85
CA LEU A 129 -24.76 -19.13 16.45
C LEU A 129 -26.09 -18.62 15.87
N GLU A 130 -27.18 -18.75 16.61
CA GLU A 130 -28.52 -18.35 16.15
C GLU A 130 -28.69 -16.82 16.09
N ASN A 131 -28.19 -16.10 17.10
CA ASN A 131 -28.44 -14.66 17.25
C ASN A 131 -27.43 -13.77 16.53
N HIS A 132 -26.16 -14.17 16.47
CA HIS A 132 -25.06 -13.31 16.03
C HIS A 132 -24.37 -13.77 14.74
N LEU A 133 -24.35 -15.07 14.44
CA LEU A 133 -23.63 -15.64 13.29
C LEU A 133 -24.62 -16.21 12.25
N LYS A 134 -25.52 -15.36 11.77
CA LYS A 134 -26.68 -15.77 10.94
C LYS A 134 -26.31 -16.36 9.58
N ASP A 135 -25.16 -15.97 9.02
CA ASP A 135 -24.69 -16.45 7.72
C ASP A 135 -23.88 -17.76 7.80
N LEU A 136 -23.67 -18.27 9.01
CA LEU A 136 -22.90 -19.47 9.26
C LEU A 136 -23.60 -20.70 8.66
N LYS A 137 -22.86 -21.48 7.88
CA LYS A 137 -23.35 -22.74 7.27
C LYS A 137 -22.43 -23.92 7.55
N SER A 138 -21.13 -23.69 7.66
CA SER A 138 -20.13 -24.74 7.82
C SER A 138 -19.41 -24.62 9.15
N ILE A 139 -19.30 -25.73 9.87
CA ILE A 139 -18.51 -25.84 11.10
C ILE A 139 -17.41 -26.87 10.86
N ILE A 140 -16.17 -26.45 11.00
CA ILE A 140 -14.99 -27.27 10.75
C ILE A 140 -14.37 -27.60 12.09
N VAL A 141 -14.41 -28.86 12.48
CA VAL A 141 -13.83 -29.36 13.72
C VAL A 141 -12.43 -29.88 13.43
N VAL A 142 -11.43 -29.36 14.13
CA VAL A 142 -10.04 -29.82 13.99
C VAL A 142 -9.74 -30.80 15.13
N GLY A 143 -9.25 -31.99 14.81
CA GLY A 143 -9.04 -33.05 15.79
C GLY A 143 -10.35 -33.53 16.45
N GLY A 144 -10.26 -33.98 17.70
CA GLY A 144 -11.40 -34.42 18.52
C GLY A 144 -12.05 -33.29 19.32
N SER A 145 -12.08 -32.08 18.77
CA SER A 145 -12.41 -30.86 19.54
C SER A 145 -13.91 -30.65 19.77
N LEU A 146 -14.76 -31.59 19.37
CA LEU A 146 -16.22 -31.49 19.52
C LEU A 146 -16.81 -32.86 19.87
N ASP A 147 -17.62 -32.89 20.92
CA ASP A 147 -18.36 -34.08 21.33
C ASP A 147 -19.33 -34.54 20.22
N PRO A 148 -19.49 -35.87 20.00
CA PRO A 148 -20.39 -36.40 18.97
C PRO A 148 -21.84 -35.91 19.12
N ASP A 149 -22.35 -35.87 20.35
CA ASP A 149 -23.72 -35.42 20.63
C ASP A 149 -23.92 -33.95 20.26
N GLU A 150 -22.92 -33.09 20.51
CA GLU A 150 -22.95 -31.69 20.11
C GLU A 150 -22.89 -31.55 18.59
N ALA A 151 -22.08 -32.38 17.92
CA ALA A 151 -22.00 -32.40 16.47
C ALA A 151 -23.33 -32.80 15.81
N ASP A 152 -24.01 -33.81 16.35
CA ASP A 152 -25.31 -34.25 15.86
C ASP A 152 -26.40 -33.21 16.11
N PHE A 153 -26.36 -32.52 17.26
CA PHE A 153 -27.22 -31.37 17.50
C PHE A 153 -27.00 -30.28 16.44
N LEU A 154 -25.75 -29.90 16.15
CA LEU A 154 -25.45 -28.88 15.13
C LEU A 154 -25.90 -29.29 13.73
N ARG A 155 -25.73 -30.57 13.36
CA ARG A 155 -26.25 -31.11 12.10
C ARG A 155 -27.78 -31.04 12.03
N SER A 156 -28.48 -31.35 13.12
CA SER A 156 -29.94 -31.27 13.19
C SER A 156 -30.46 -29.84 12.99
N LYS A 157 -29.65 -28.83 13.33
CA LYS A 157 -29.92 -27.40 13.10
C LYS A 157 -29.59 -26.93 11.68
N GLY A 158 -29.06 -27.81 10.83
CA GLY A 158 -28.76 -27.55 9.42
C GLY A 158 -27.32 -27.09 9.15
N TYR A 159 -26.43 -27.13 10.14
CA TYR A 159 -25.00 -26.83 9.92
C TYR A 159 -24.27 -28.04 9.31
N SER A 160 -23.40 -27.78 8.33
CA SER A 160 -22.48 -28.79 7.80
C SER A 160 -21.28 -28.93 8.72
N VAL A 161 -21.19 -30.05 9.45
CA VAL A 161 -20.07 -30.33 10.38
C VAL A 161 -19.06 -31.27 9.72
N SER A 162 -17.84 -30.78 9.47
CA SER A 162 -16.72 -31.53 8.87
C SER A 162 -15.54 -31.66 9.84
N TYR A 163 -14.83 -32.78 9.81
CA TYR A 163 -13.69 -33.05 10.68
C TYR A 163 -12.37 -33.04 9.92
N ILE A 164 -11.34 -32.45 10.51
CA ILE A 164 -9.95 -32.49 10.05
C ILE A 164 -9.12 -33.21 11.12
N SER A 165 -8.96 -34.53 10.96
CA SER A 165 -8.20 -35.37 11.89
C SER A 165 -6.73 -35.55 11.48
N GLY A 166 -6.39 -35.27 10.22
CA GLY A 166 -5.03 -35.41 9.70
C GLY A 166 -4.23 -34.11 9.73
N MET A 167 -3.06 -34.11 10.36
CA MET A 167 -2.06 -33.04 10.24
C MET A 167 -1.28 -33.17 8.93
N ASN A 168 -1.94 -33.10 7.78
CA ASN A 168 -1.23 -32.76 6.54
C ASN A 168 -1.15 -31.24 6.47
N VAL A 169 -0.36 -30.66 7.37
CA VAL A 169 0.05 -29.26 7.28
C VAL A 169 0.97 -29.17 6.08
N THR A 170 0.40 -29.00 4.89
CA THR A 170 1.13 -28.33 3.82
C THR A 170 1.29 -26.90 4.31
N LEU A 171 2.44 -26.62 4.94
CA LEU A 171 2.86 -25.25 5.22
C LEU A 171 3.00 -24.57 3.86
N ARG A 172 1.90 -24.02 3.35
CA ARG A 172 1.96 -23.12 2.21
C ARG A 172 2.59 -21.85 2.75
N TYR A 173 3.91 -21.81 2.74
CA TYR A 173 4.65 -20.57 2.90
C TYR A 173 4.07 -19.58 1.89
N PRO A 174 3.84 -18.30 2.24
CA PRO A 174 3.56 -17.28 1.24
C PRO A 174 4.84 -17.16 0.37
N GLY A 175 4.87 -17.94 -0.70
CA GLY A 175 6.06 -18.29 -1.47
C GLY A 175 5.95 -19.65 -2.18
N ASP A 176 5.11 -20.55 -1.71
CA ASP A 176 4.83 -21.85 -2.36
C ASP A 176 3.65 -21.72 -3.33
N ASN A 177 3.83 -20.85 -4.32
CA ASN A 177 3.08 -20.94 -5.57
C ASN A 177 3.71 -22.10 -6.35
N GLN A 178 3.04 -23.25 -6.38
CA GLN A 178 3.17 -24.13 -7.53
C GLN A 178 2.92 -23.26 -8.75
N LEU A 179 3.95 -23.14 -9.59
CA LEU A 179 4.00 -22.30 -10.78
C LEU A 179 2.72 -22.51 -11.60
N ILE A 180 1.75 -21.61 -11.43
CA ILE A 180 0.59 -21.55 -12.30
C ILE A 180 1.18 -21.15 -13.67
N PRO A 181 0.94 -21.91 -14.75
CA PRO A 181 1.61 -21.69 -16.04
C PRO A 181 1.49 -20.24 -16.58
N GLY A 182 0.50 -19.47 -16.10
CA GLY A 182 0.30 -18.07 -16.43
C GLY A 182 1.24 -17.06 -15.73
N GLU A 183 1.83 -17.37 -14.56
CA GLU A 183 2.68 -16.40 -13.83
C GLU A 183 4.14 -16.39 -14.30
N ILE A 184 4.62 -17.45 -14.96
CA ILE A 184 5.96 -17.47 -15.60
C ILE A 184 5.96 -16.68 -16.92
N ALA A 185 4.79 -16.57 -17.56
CA ALA A 185 4.65 -15.80 -18.79
C ALA A 185 4.86 -14.31 -18.55
N ALA A 186 4.47 -13.77 -17.39
CA ALA A 186 4.58 -12.34 -17.09
C ALA A 186 6.04 -11.81 -17.05
N PRO A 187 7.01 -12.43 -16.33
CA PRO A 187 8.40 -11.99 -16.36
C PRO A 187 9.09 -12.29 -17.70
N LEU A 188 8.72 -13.36 -18.41
CA LEU A 188 9.23 -13.63 -19.76
C LEU A 188 8.69 -12.63 -20.80
N LEU A 189 7.41 -12.26 -20.73
CA LEU A 189 6.81 -11.21 -21.55
C LEU A 189 7.38 -9.84 -21.19
N ALA A 190 7.75 -9.58 -19.93
CA ALA A 190 8.46 -8.36 -19.57
C ALA A 190 9.90 -8.37 -20.12
N LEU A 191 10.61 -9.49 -20.07
CA LEU A 191 11.97 -9.62 -20.61
C LEU A 191 12.03 -9.46 -22.15
N VAL A 192 10.99 -9.87 -22.87
CA VAL A 192 10.90 -9.71 -24.34
C VAL A 192 10.20 -8.40 -24.72
N GLY A 193 9.22 -7.96 -23.92
CA GLY A 193 8.43 -6.76 -24.13
C GLY A 193 9.17 -5.47 -23.79
N PHE A 194 10.09 -5.47 -22.82
CA PHE A 194 10.91 -4.30 -22.52
C PHE A 194 11.86 -3.91 -23.67
N PRO A 195 12.60 -4.84 -24.31
CA PRO A 195 13.42 -4.50 -25.48
C PRO A 195 12.57 -4.19 -26.71
N LEU A 196 11.48 -4.92 -26.98
CA LEU A 196 10.59 -4.62 -28.11
C LEU A 196 9.86 -3.28 -27.91
N GLY A 197 9.39 -3.00 -26.71
CA GLY A 197 8.74 -1.74 -26.33
C GLY A 197 9.71 -0.58 -26.35
N SER A 198 10.94 -0.76 -25.84
CA SER A 198 12.00 0.24 -25.94
C SER A 198 12.41 0.50 -27.39
N LEU A 199 12.49 -0.54 -28.22
CA LEU A 199 12.80 -0.41 -29.65
C LEU A 199 11.66 0.27 -30.40
N LEU A 200 10.40 -0.08 -30.11
CA LEU A 200 9.23 0.57 -30.70
C LEU A 200 9.14 2.03 -30.25
N THR A 201 9.39 2.33 -28.97
CA THR A 201 9.45 3.70 -28.43
C THR A 201 10.61 4.47 -29.05
N TYR A 202 11.76 3.84 -29.23
CA TYR A 202 12.91 4.44 -29.92
C TYR A 202 12.60 4.74 -31.39
N ILE A 203 11.92 3.83 -32.11
CA ILE A 203 11.48 4.03 -33.49
C ILE A 203 10.39 5.10 -33.58
N LEU A 204 9.45 5.12 -32.63
CA LEU A 204 8.41 6.15 -32.54
C LEU A 204 8.99 7.52 -32.15
N MET A 205 9.97 7.60 -31.25
CA MET A 205 10.72 8.84 -30.97
C MET A 205 11.60 9.27 -32.14
N ARG A 206 12.05 8.32 -32.98
CA ARG A 206 12.75 8.65 -34.24
C ARG A 206 11.79 9.15 -35.33
N ARG A 207 10.52 8.76 -35.28
CA ARG A 207 9.47 9.16 -36.23
C ARG A 207 8.66 10.38 -35.77
N GLY A 208 8.56 10.58 -34.46
CA GLY A 208 8.03 11.76 -33.80
C GLY A 208 9.11 12.82 -33.79
N LYS A 209 9.05 13.67 -34.81
CA LYS A 209 9.68 14.99 -34.84
C LYS A 209 9.83 15.55 -33.42
N ARG A 210 11.03 16.03 -33.14
CA ARG A 210 11.28 17.08 -32.15
C ARG A 210 10.22 18.16 -32.36
N GLU A 211 9.16 18.16 -31.56
CA GLU A 211 8.51 19.40 -31.21
C GLU A 211 9.44 20.04 -30.17
N GLU A 212 10.46 20.71 -30.70
CA GLU A 212 11.07 21.82 -30.00
C GLU A 212 9.92 22.78 -29.70
N GLY A 213 9.43 22.78 -28.46
CA GLY A 213 8.50 23.82 -28.02
C GLY A 213 9.11 25.17 -28.39
N ASP A 214 8.31 26.04 -29.01
CA ASP A 214 8.76 27.32 -29.54
C ASP A 214 9.65 28.02 -28.50
N LEU A 215 10.94 28.18 -28.81
CA LEU A 215 11.92 28.77 -27.88
C LEU A 215 11.49 30.17 -27.40
N MET A 216 10.56 30.79 -28.13
CA MET A 216 9.92 32.08 -27.86
C MET A 216 8.97 32.07 -26.66
N ASP A 217 8.47 30.91 -26.24
CA ASP A 217 7.56 30.76 -25.10
C ASP A 217 8.27 30.90 -23.74
N PHE A 218 9.59 30.71 -23.72
CA PHE A 218 10.42 30.86 -22.53
C PHE A 218 11.18 32.18 -22.48
N LEU A 219 10.86 33.14 -23.36
CA LEU A 219 11.44 34.48 -23.33
C LEU A 219 10.61 35.40 -22.43
N THR A 220 11.31 36.20 -21.62
CA THR A 220 10.68 37.34 -20.95
C THR A 220 10.20 38.37 -21.98
N LEU A 221 9.26 39.25 -21.62
CA LEU A 221 8.72 40.28 -22.52
C LEU A 221 9.82 41.17 -23.13
N ASP A 222 10.84 41.50 -22.34
CA ASP A 222 11.96 42.33 -22.78
C ASP A 222 12.91 41.58 -23.73
N GLU A 223 13.22 40.32 -23.42
CA GLU A 223 14.04 39.47 -24.29
C GLU A 223 13.33 39.21 -25.62
N ARG A 224 12.02 38.94 -25.60
CA ARG A 224 11.22 38.72 -26.81
C ARG A 224 11.30 39.90 -27.76
N LYS A 225 11.14 41.12 -27.24
CA LYS A 225 11.27 42.36 -28.03
C LYS A 225 12.65 42.50 -28.67
N LEU A 226 13.72 42.17 -27.95
CA LEU A 226 15.08 42.20 -28.51
C LEU A 226 15.26 41.15 -29.62
N VAL A 227 14.78 39.92 -29.39
CA VAL A 227 14.87 38.82 -30.37
C VAL A 227 14.05 39.13 -31.63
N GLU A 228 12.87 39.73 -31.50
CA GLU A 228 12.05 40.17 -32.65
C GLU A 228 12.78 41.20 -33.52
N VAL A 229 13.39 42.22 -32.92
CA VAL A 229 14.18 43.23 -33.66
C VAL A 229 15.34 42.59 -34.42
N VAL A 230 16.03 41.62 -33.81
CA VAL A 230 17.11 40.88 -34.48
C VAL A 230 16.56 39.96 -35.57
N LYS A 231 15.38 39.34 -35.37
CA LYS A 231 14.70 38.49 -36.36
C LYS A 231 14.30 39.28 -37.60
N GLU A 232 13.72 40.46 -37.43
CA GLU A 232 13.29 41.32 -38.54
C GLU A 232 14.46 41.83 -39.39
N LYS A 233 15.57 42.21 -38.75
CA LYS A 233 16.74 42.76 -39.44
C LYS A 233 17.76 41.71 -39.89
N GLY A 234 17.66 40.49 -39.39
CA GLY A 234 18.54 39.37 -39.69
C GLY A 234 19.92 39.45 -39.01
N GLU A 235 20.62 40.57 -39.16
CA GLU A 235 21.93 40.83 -38.54
C GLU A 235 21.97 42.27 -38.01
N VAL A 236 22.34 42.44 -36.74
CA VAL A 236 22.35 43.76 -36.10
C VAL A 236 23.62 43.94 -35.27
N PHE A 237 24.25 45.11 -35.33
CA PHE A 237 25.36 45.43 -34.45
C PHE A 237 24.87 45.67 -33.03
N GLN A 238 25.58 45.15 -32.03
CA GLN A 238 25.20 45.30 -30.63
C GLN A 238 25.07 46.77 -30.19
N GLU A 239 25.78 47.69 -30.85
CA GLU A 239 25.74 49.13 -30.58
C GLU A 239 24.46 49.82 -31.03
N GLU A 240 23.77 49.25 -32.03
CA GLU A 240 22.54 49.78 -32.64
C GLU A 240 21.29 49.30 -31.88
N LEU A 241 21.38 48.17 -31.20
CA LEU A 241 20.26 47.60 -30.44
C LEU A 241 19.65 48.54 -29.38
N PRO A 242 20.40 49.41 -28.67
CA PRO A 242 19.82 50.41 -27.76
C PRO A 242 18.82 51.34 -28.46
N GLU A 243 19.16 51.82 -29.66
CA GLU A 243 18.30 52.73 -30.42
C GLU A 243 17.08 52.01 -30.98
N LEU A 244 17.24 50.76 -31.41
CA LEU A 244 16.16 49.96 -32.01
C LEU A 244 15.17 49.39 -30.99
N THR A 245 15.64 49.07 -29.78
CA THR A 245 14.80 48.45 -28.75
C THR A 245 14.30 49.44 -27.69
N GLY A 246 14.99 50.58 -27.53
CA GLY A 246 14.76 51.55 -26.47
C GLY A 246 15.34 51.14 -25.11
N PHE A 247 16.16 50.09 -25.06
CA PHE A 247 16.79 49.60 -23.82
C PHE A 247 18.18 50.20 -23.60
N SER A 248 18.61 50.26 -22.33
CA SER A 248 19.94 50.76 -21.98
C SER A 248 21.05 49.80 -22.42
N LYS A 249 22.24 50.33 -22.75
CA LYS A 249 23.42 49.54 -23.14
C LYS A 249 23.76 48.40 -22.16
N PRO A 250 23.71 48.60 -20.81
CA PRO A 250 23.96 47.52 -19.86
C PRO A 250 22.90 46.41 -19.91
N LYS A 251 21.62 46.77 -20.05
CA LYS A 251 20.51 45.81 -20.12
C LYS A 251 20.63 44.93 -21.36
N ILE A 252 20.97 45.53 -22.51
CA ILE A 252 21.22 44.82 -23.76
C ILE A 252 22.41 43.88 -23.64
N SER A 253 23.51 44.33 -23.07
CA SER A 253 24.68 43.47 -22.87
C SER A 253 24.37 42.24 -22.02
N ARG A 254 23.51 42.39 -21.00
CA ARG A 254 23.06 41.29 -20.15
C ARG A 254 22.13 40.33 -20.90
N MET A 255 21.12 40.84 -21.59
CA MET A 255 20.18 40.02 -22.39
C MET A 255 20.92 39.27 -23.50
N ILE A 256 21.86 39.89 -24.20
CA ILE A 256 22.66 39.21 -25.23
C ILE A 256 23.50 38.09 -24.62
N ALA A 257 24.08 38.29 -23.43
CA ALA A 257 24.83 37.24 -22.76
C ALA A 257 23.92 36.06 -22.39
N GLU A 258 22.78 36.32 -21.74
CA GLU A 258 21.81 35.31 -21.32
C GLU A 258 21.21 34.56 -22.52
N LEU A 259 20.83 35.27 -23.58
CA LEU A 259 20.27 34.69 -24.81
C LEU A 259 21.32 33.94 -25.64
N SER A 260 22.59 34.38 -25.60
CA SER A 260 23.70 33.66 -26.24
C SER A 260 24.03 32.37 -25.50
N ASP A 261 24.04 32.38 -24.16
CA ASP A 261 24.26 31.19 -23.33
C ASP A 261 23.14 30.16 -23.54
N ARG A 262 21.90 30.65 -23.68
CA ARG A 262 20.72 29.84 -24.04
C ARG A 262 20.69 29.41 -25.52
N ARG A 263 21.68 29.82 -26.32
CA ARG A 263 21.83 29.52 -27.76
C ARG A 263 20.66 30.01 -28.61
N ILE A 264 20.02 31.11 -28.22
CA ILE A 264 18.95 31.77 -28.98
C ILE A 264 19.55 32.81 -29.94
N LEU A 265 20.57 33.53 -29.48
CA LEU A 265 21.35 34.47 -30.29
C LEU A 265 22.78 33.97 -30.49
N SER A 266 23.38 34.29 -31.64
CA SER A 266 24.82 34.17 -31.86
C SER A 266 25.46 35.56 -31.83
N LYS A 267 26.66 35.63 -31.25
CA LYS A 267 27.50 36.84 -31.22
C LYS A 267 28.82 36.55 -31.92
N GLU A 268 29.13 37.32 -32.96
CA GLU A 268 30.40 37.24 -33.67
C GLU A 268 31.15 38.54 -33.48
N LYS A 269 32.43 38.47 -33.10
CA LYS A 269 33.23 39.67 -32.87
C LYS A 269 33.55 40.32 -34.21
N TYR A 270 33.16 41.59 -34.36
CA TYR A 270 33.43 42.39 -35.55
C TYR A 270 34.06 43.73 -35.11
N GLY A 271 35.37 43.87 -35.35
CA GLY A 271 36.13 45.03 -34.89
C GLY A 271 36.10 45.19 -33.36
N LYS A 272 35.54 46.30 -32.88
CA LYS A 272 35.39 46.63 -31.45
C LYS A 272 34.04 46.21 -30.85
N THR A 273 33.16 45.61 -31.65
CA THR A 273 31.80 45.26 -31.23
C THR A 273 31.42 43.85 -31.66
N TYR A 274 30.17 43.47 -31.41
CA TYR A 274 29.62 42.18 -31.79
C TYR A 274 28.48 42.35 -32.79
N ILE A 275 28.47 41.51 -33.82
CA ILE A 275 27.31 41.30 -34.68
C ILE A 275 26.44 40.24 -34.00
N ILE A 276 25.16 40.55 -33.85
CA ILE A 276 24.16 39.69 -33.22
C ILE A 276 23.23 39.15 -34.28
N ARG A 277 23.02 37.83 -34.28
CA ARG A 277 22.12 37.13 -35.21
C ARG A 277 21.27 36.12 -34.44
N LEU A 278 20.16 35.67 -35.02
CA LEU A 278 19.49 34.47 -34.55
C LEU A 278 20.42 33.26 -34.72
N SER A 279 20.48 32.39 -33.72
CA SER A 279 21.19 31.13 -33.85
C SER A 279 20.55 30.25 -34.92
N GLU A 280 21.32 29.35 -35.54
CA GLU A 280 20.80 28.41 -36.54
C GLU A 280 19.65 27.54 -36.01
N ARG A 281 19.57 27.39 -34.69
CA ARG A 281 18.50 26.66 -34.00
C ARG A 281 17.21 27.48 -33.90
N ALA A 282 17.32 28.77 -33.61
CA ALA A 282 16.18 29.68 -33.51
C ALA A 282 15.66 30.18 -34.87
N ARG A 283 16.40 29.92 -35.96
CA ARG A 283 16.03 30.32 -37.33
C ARG A 283 15.11 29.30 -38.03
N ASN A 284 15.08 28.06 -37.54
CA ASN A 284 14.32 26.93 -38.11
C ASN A 284 13.08 26.55 -37.28
N LEU A 285 12.71 27.40 -36.32
CA LEU A 285 11.46 27.39 -35.55
C LEU A 285 10.60 28.58 -36.04
#